data_AF-A0A8H5A582-F1
#
_entry.id   AF-A0A8H5A582-F1
#
_cell.length_a   1.000
_cell.length_b   1.000
_cell.length_c   1.000
_cell.angle_alpha   90.00
_cell.angle_beta   90.00
_cell.angle_gamma   90.00
#
_symmetry.space_group_name_H-M   'P 1'
#
loop_
_entity.id
_entity.type
_entity.pdbx_description
1 polymer ?
#
loop_
_entity_poly.entity_id
_entity_poly.type
_entity_poly.pdbx_seq_one_letter_code
_entity_poly.pdbx_strand_id
1 'polypeptide(L)'
;MHASLAVALTYDRYLNTSSSSPRSLEECYHWSQSTALFNKKLREPVKTQDKDPIWGTAAALAVLTFSSPDAYRPEDSWPLKTGDDHLDWVSMISGKMSLWNMVDPLRNDSLFRVMAVTIAQMQAPLPDVGVEGIPEALASICQLNQTSTSESPYFYAAHAVSQILYLPDSEVTTGQTQLFTHRIEGPFKELLLSRDPVALLLLYIWYRKAGRSIWWVELRARVECPAICLYLRRFHAGEVAVHALLQSDITIR
;
A
#
# COMPACT_ATOMS: atom_id res chain seq x y z
N MET A 1 -19.18 13.63 -1.34
CA MET A 1 -20.28 12.64 -1.44
C MET A 1 -19.95 11.53 -2.45
N HIS A 2 -19.65 11.84 -3.73
CA HIS A 2 -19.32 10.81 -4.73
C HIS A 2 -18.21 9.84 -4.31
N ALA A 3 -17.11 10.32 -3.71
CA ALA A 3 -16.02 9.44 -3.27
C ALA A 3 -16.48 8.43 -2.20
N SER A 4 -17.31 8.87 -1.24
CA SER A 4 -17.87 8.01 -0.20
C SER A 4 -18.82 6.96 -0.78
N LEU A 5 -19.64 7.33 -1.76
CA LEU A 5 -20.53 6.40 -2.46
C LEU A 5 -19.73 5.35 -3.25
N ALA A 6 -18.66 5.77 -3.94
CA ALA A 6 -17.77 4.85 -4.63
C ALA A 6 -17.12 3.87 -3.64
N VAL A 7 -16.59 4.34 -2.50
CA VAL A 7 -16.01 3.47 -1.46
C VAL A 7 -17.04 2.48 -0.91
N ALA A 8 -18.28 2.94 -0.67
CA ALA A 8 -19.36 2.07 -0.21
C ALA A 8 -19.70 0.98 -1.23
N LEU A 9 -19.77 1.31 -2.52
CA LEU A 9 -20.00 0.35 -3.60
C LEU A 9 -18.83 -0.64 -3.76
N THR A 10 -17.58 -0.16 -3.65
CA THR A 10 -16.41 -1.04 -3.66
C THR A 10 -16.40 -2.00 -2.46
N TYR A 11 -16.80 -1.53 -1.27
CA TYR A 11 -16.93 -2.37 -0.09
C TYR A 11 -18.07 -3.38 -0.20
N ASP A 12 -19.21 -2.97 -0.75
CA ASP A 12 -20.32 -3.87 -1.07
C ASP A 12 -19.89 -4.98 -2.04
N ARG A 13 -19.18 -4.61 -3.11
CA ARG A 13 -18.57 -5.58 -4.04
C ARG A 13 -17.62 -6.54 -3.32
N TYR A 14 -16.78 -6.04 -2.42
CA TYR A 14 -15.88 -6.88 -1.62
C TYR A 14 -16.62 -7.94 -0.79
N LEU A 15 -17.76 -7.58 -0.18
CA LEU A 15 -18.54 -8.50 0.66
C LEU A 15 -19.41 -9.47 -0.15
N ASN A 16 -20.00 -9.00 -1.25
CA ASN A 16 -21.14 -9.67 -1.88
C ASN A 16 -20.81 -10.32 -3.23
N THR A 17 -19.58 -10.18 -3.74
CA THR A 17 -19.22 -10.69 -5.06
C THR A 17 -17.95 -11.56 -5.02
N SER A 18 -17.76 -12.37 -6.05
CA SER A 18 -16.52 -13.14 -6.20
C SER A 18 -15.33 -12.18 -6.38
N SER A 19 -14.14 -12.62 -6.00
CA SER A 19 -12.90 -11.83 -6.12
C SER A 19 -12.58 -11.37 -7.56
N SER A 20 -13.19 -11.99 -8.57
CA SER A 20 -13.04 -11.66 -9.98
C SER A 20 -14.16 -10.79 -10.56
N SER A 21 -15.10 -10.33 -9.73
CA SER A 21 -16.25 -9.57 -10.21
C SER A 21 -15.86 -8.16 -10.64
N PRO A 22 -16.31 -7.70 -11.82
CA PRO A 22 -16.02 -6.36 -12.30
C PRO A 22 -16.72 -5.29 -11.45
N ARG A 23 -16.19 -4.07 -11.50
CA ARG A 23 -16.83 -2.89 -10.91
C ARG A 23 -18.19 -2.63 -11.56
N SER A 24 -19.17 -2.22 -10.76
CA SER A 24 -20.48 -1.84 -11.31
C SER A 24 -20.39 -0.53 -12.09
N LEU A 25 -21.42 -0.26 -12.90
CA LEU A 25 -21.53 1.03 -13.60
C LEU A 25 -21.66 2.18 -12.60
N GLU A 26 -22.42 2.00 -11.51
CA GLU A 26 -22.56 3.03 -10.48
C GLU A 26 -21.23 3.28 -9.75
N GLU A 27 -20.48 2.23 -9.43
CA GLU A 27 -19.15 2.34 -8.80
C GLU A 27 -18.23 3.19 -9.68
N CYS A 28 -18.15 2.86 -10.97
CA CYS A 28 -17.37 3.60 -11.95
C CYS A 28 -17.83 5.06 -12.09
N TYR A 29 -19.15 5.30 -12.11
CA TYR A 29 -19.74 6.63 -12.20
C TYR A 29 -19.34 7.51 -11.01
N HIS A 30 -19.57 7.02 -9.79
CA HIS A 30 -19.26 7.79 -8.59
C HIS A 30 -17.76 8.03 -8.44
N TRP A 31 -16.92 7.05 -8.79
CA TRP A 31 -15.48 7.25 -8.79
C TRP A 31 -15.08 8.34 -9.80
N SER A 32 -15.48 8.22 -11.07
CA SER A 32 -15.16 9.20 -12.11
C SER A 32 -15.58 10.62 -11.72
N GLN A 33 -16.82 10.79 -11.23
CA GLN A 33 -17.31 12.08 -10.75
C GLN A 33 -16.49 12.62 -9.57
N SER A 34 -16.13 11.76 -8.61
CA SER A 34 -15.30 12.19 -7.48
C SER A 34 -13.92 12.67 -7.92
N THR A 35 -13.28 11.97 -8.85
CA THR A 35 -11.98 12.36 -9.42
C THR A 35 -12.08 13.69 -10.16
N ALA A 36 -13.10 13.86 -11.02
CA ALA A 36 -13.29 15.09 -11.79
C ALA A 36 -13.55 16.31 -10.89
N LEU A 37 -14.44 16.18 -9.90
CA LEU A 37 -14.74 17.24 -8.95
C LEU A 37 -13.54 17.57 -8.05
N PHE A 38 -12.81 16.55 -7.60
CA PHE A 38 -11.60 16.73 -6.80
C PHE A 38 -10.52 17.48 -7.59
N ASN A 39 -10.27 17.08 -8.84
CA ASN A 39 -9.32 17.76 -9.71
C ASN A 39 -9.72 19.22 -9.96
N LYS A 40 -11.01 19.47 -10.23
CA LYS A 40 -11.53 20.84 -10.36
C LYS A 40 -11.26 21.66 -9.10
N LYS A 41 -11.57 21.10 -7.92
CA LYS A 41 -11.40 21.81 -6.66
C LYS A 41 -9.94 22.15 -6.34
N LEU A 42 -9.00 21.25 -6.65
CA LEU A 42 -7.56 21.49 -6.45
C LEU A 42 -6.98 22.59 -7.34
N ARG A 43 -7.68 23.00 -8.41
CA ARG A 43 -7.28 24.12 -9.27
C ARG A 43 -7.74 25.49 -8.73
N GLU A 44 -8.57 25.49 -7.70
CA GLU A 44 -9.08 26.71 -7.07
C GLU A 44 -8.33 27.00 -5.77
N PRO A 45 -8.28 28.26 -5.30
CA PRO A 45 -7.75 28.58 -3.99
C PRO A 45 -8.47 27.78 -2.88
N VAL A 46 -7.69 27.09 -2.05
CA VAL A 46 -8.20 26.27 -0.95
C VAL A 46 -8.52 27.16 0.25
N LYS A 47 -9.79 27.21 0.66
CA LYS A 47 -10.24 27.90 1.87
C LYS A 47 -10.25 26.93 3.05
N THR A 48 -10.30 27.45 4.28
CA THR A 48 -10.31 26.63 5.51
C THR A 48 -11.41 25.57 5.49
N GLN A 49 -12.63 25.93 5.08
CA GLN A 49 -13.77 25.00 4.98
C GLN A 49 -13.58 23.87 3.95
N ASP A 50 -12.65 24.04 3.00
CA ASP A 50 -12.41 23.05 1.95
C ASP A 50 -11.41 21.97 2.41
N LYS A 51 -10.66 22.20 3.49
CA LYS A 51 -9.53 21.36 3.91
C LYS A 51 -9.95 19.92 4.27
N ASP A 52 -10.98 19.75 5.08
CA ASP A 52 -11.49 18.40 5.43
C ASP A 52 -12.13 17.69 4.24
N PRO A 53 -13.01 18.33 3.45
CA PRO A 53 -13.51 17.72 2.21
C PRO A 53 -12.39 17.27 1.26
N ILE A 54 -11.33 18.06 1.11
CA ILE A 54 -10.16 17.71 0.29
C ILE A 54 -9.47 16.49 0.87
N TRP A 55 -9.11 16.51 2.16
CA TRP A 55 -8.42 15.38 2.79
C TRP A 55 -9.24 14.08 2.75
N GLY A 56 -10.53 14.16 3.08
CA GLY A 56 -11.44 13.01 3.04
C GLY A 56 -11.61 12.44 1.64
N THR A 57 -11.72 13.31 0.63
CA THR A 57 -11.81 12.87 -0.76
C THR A 57 -10.50 12.24 -1.24
N ALA A 58 -9.34 12.82 -0.89
CA ALA A 58 -8.04 12.26 -1.21
C ALA A 58 -7.83 10.88 -0.55
N ALA A 59 -8.23 10.73 0.72
CA ALA A 59 -8.18 9.45 1.42
C ALA A 59 -9.09 8.39 0.77
N ALA A 60 -10.31 8.77 0.40
CA ALA A 60 -11.23 7.87 -0.31
C ALA A 60 -10.69 7.46 -1.69
N LEU A 61 -10.14 8.41 -2.46
CA LEU A 61 -9.50 8.10 -3.75
C LEU A 61 -8.28 7.18 -3.57
N ALA A 62 -7.47 7.35 -2.53
CA ALA A 62 -6.38 6.44 -2.23
C ALA A 62 -6.90 5.02 -1.94
N VAL A 63 -7.97 4.87 -1.15
CA VAL A 63 -8.62 3.57 -0.90
C VAL A 63 -9.17 2.96 -2.20
N LEU A 64 -9.84 3.74 -3.04
CA LEU A 64 -10.41 3.28 -4.32
C LEU A 64 -9.33 2.81 -5.29
N THR A 65 -8.28 3.61 -5.48
CA THR A 65 -7.14 3.24 -6.32
C THR A 65 -6.47 1.98 -5.78
N PHE A 66 -6.30 1.85 -4.47
CA PHE A 66 -5.72 0.65 -3.89
C PHE A 66 -6.59 -0.59 -4.12
N SER A 67 -7.88 -0.50 -3.83
CA SER A 67 -8.85 -1.62 -3.88
C SER A 67 -9.27 -2.06 -5.28
N SER A 68 -8.73 -1.43 -6.32
CA SER A 68 -9.13 -1.69 -7.70
C SER A 68 -7.90 -2.02 -8.54
N PRO A 69 -7.37 -3.25 -8.46
CA PRO A 69 -6.33 -3.70 -9.38
C PRO A 69 -6.84 -3.63 -10.82
N ASP A 70 -5.95 -3.34 -11.77
CA ASP A 70 -6.28 -3.23 -13.20
C ASP A 70 -6.57 -4.59 -13.85
N ALA A 71 -6.36 -5.66 -13.11
CA ALA A 71 -6.50 -7.03 -13.56
C ALA A 71 -7.35 -7.84 -12.57
N TYR A 72 -8.12 -8.78 -13.11
CA TYR A 72 -8.88 -9.78 -12.33
C TYR A 72 -8.14 -11.11 -12.24
N ARG A 73 -7.12 -11.30 -13.09
CA ARG A 73 -6.30 -12.50 -13.16
C ARG A 73 -4.86 -12.16 -12.82
N PRO A 74 -4.14 -13.05 -12.11
CA PRO A 74 -2.74 -12.82 -11.78
C PRO A 74 -1.87 -12.61 -13.02
N GLU A 75 -2.14 -13.33 -14.11
CA GLU A 75 -1.35 -13.26 -15.34
C GLU A 75 -1.42 -11.90 -16.04
N ASP A 76 -2.54 -11.20 -15.87
CA ASP A 76 -2.82 -9.89 -16.47
C ASP A 76 -2.40 -8.74 -15.53
N SER A 77 -1.94 -9.06 -14.32
CA SER A 77 -1.59 -8.10 -13.27
C SER A 77 -0.10 -7.77 -13.28
N TRP A 78 0.25 -6.58 -12.79
CA TRP A 78 1.62 -6.33 -12.36
C TRP A 78 2.01 -7.33 -11.26
N PRO A 79 3.26 -7.86 -11.23
CA PRO A 79 4.41 -7.51 -12.07
C PRO A 79 4.52 -8.25 -13.43
N LEU A 80 3.59 -9.16 -13.76
CA LEU A 80 3.63 -9.92 -15.03
C LEU A 80 3.23 -9.09 -16.26
N LYS A 81 2.32 -8.14 -16.09
CA LYS A 81 1.87 -7.23 -17.15
C LYS A 81 3.05 -6.45 -17.74
N THR A 82 3.14 -6.45 -19.07
CA THR A 82 4.08 -5.65 -19.86
C THR A 82 3.41 -4.33 -20.26
N GLY A 83 3.88 -3.20 -19.72
CA GLY A 83 3.37 -1.86 -20.03
C GLY A 83 3.60 -0.86 -18.88
N ASP A 84 3.64 0.43 -19.17
CA ASP A 84 4.21 1.49 -18.32
C ASP A 84 3.46 1.79 -17.00
N ASP A 85 2.22 1.34 -16.85
CA ASP A 85 1.47 1.48 -15.59
C ASP A 85 1.97 0.44 -14.58
N HIS A 86 2.91 0.85 -13.73
CA HIS A 86 3.60 -0.08 -12.84
C HIS A 86 3.12 -0.01 -11.39
N LEU A 87 2.79 1.18 -10.84
CA LEU A 87 2.51 1.38 -9.41
C LEU A 87 1.64 2.63 -9.13
N ASP A 88 0.56 2.85 -9.88
CA ASP A 88 -0.27 4.06 -9.77
C ASP A 88 -0.84 4.29 -8.37
N TRP A 89 -1.14 3.20 -7.65
CA TRP A 89 -1.60 3.28 -6.26
C TRP A 89 -0.53 3.89 -5.33
N VAL A 90 0.75 3.62 -5.58
CA VAL A 90 1.86 4.23 -4.82
C VAL A 90 1.91 5.73 -5.10
N SER A 91 1.86 6.11 -6.39
CA SER A 91 1.82 7.51 -6.79
C SER A 91 0.62 8.25 -6.20
N MET A 92 -0.53 7.58 -6.06
CA MET A 92 -1.72 8.14 -5.43
C MET A 92 -1.52 8.38 -3.93
N ILE A 93 -0.87 7.46 -3.21
CA ILE A 93 -0.55 7.64 -1.78
C ILE A 93 0.39 8.83 -1.60
N SER A 94 1.47 8.92 -2.39
CA SER A 94 2.39 10.07 -2.37
C SER A 94 1.65 11.38 -2.71
N GLY A 95 0.76 11.34 -3.71
CA GLY A 95 -0.07 12.48 -4.10
C GLY A 95 -0.96 12.98 -2.97
N LYS A 96 -1.63 12.08 -2.24
CA LYS A 96 -2.38 12.43 -1.02
C LYS A 96 -1.48 13.11 0.01
N MET A 97 -0.30 12.55 0.27
CA MET A 97 0.61 13.10 1.29
C MET A 97 1.17 14.48 0.93
N SER A 98 1.26 14.82 -0.36
CA SER A 98 1.61 16.18 -0.79
C SER A 98 0.63 17.26 -0.31
N LEU A 99 -0.62 16.88 -0.02
CA LEU A 99 -1.66 17.79 0.49
C LEU A 99 -1.50 18.08 1.99
N TRP A 100 -0.63 17.35 2.70
CA TRP A 100 -0.51 17.41 4.16
C TRP A 100 -0.40 18.84 4.69
N ASN A 101 0.57 19.60 4.20
CA ASN A 101 0.84 20.97 4.65
C ASN A 101 -0.30 21.94 4.29
N MET A 102 -1.02 21.67 3.20
CA MET A 102 -2.12 22.51 2.73
C MET A 102 -3.37 22.34 3.59
N VAL A 103 -3.73 21.09 3.87
CA VAL A 103 -4.98 20.76 4.57
C VAL A 103 -4.81 20.67 6.09
N ASP A 104 -3.62 20.28 6.56
CA ASP A 104 -3.31 19.97 7.96
C ASP A 104 -4.45 19.16 8.61
N PRO A 105 -4.49 17.84 8.44
CA PRO A 105 -5.58 17.04 8.97
C PRO A 105 -5.60 16.98 10.51
N LEU A 106 -4.56 17.46 11.19
CA LEU A 106 -4.44 17.47 12.65
C LEU A 106 -4.72 18.83 13.30
N ARG A 107 -5.01 19.88 12.51
CA ARG A 107 -5.43 21.17 13.03
C ARG A 107 -6.61 21.04 14.01
N ASN A 108 -6.70 21.99 14.94
CA ASN A 108 -7.63 21.92 16.07
C ASN A 108 -9.11 21.77 15.67
N ASP A 109 -9.52 22.37 14.55
CA ASP A 109 -10.89 22.35 14.02
C ASP A 109 -11.16 21.25 12.97
N SER A 110 -10.22 20.33 12.77
CA SER A 110 -10.35 19.22 11.82
C SER A 110 -11.23 18.10 12.33
N LEU A 111 -12.15 17.63 11.48
CA LEU A 111 -12.88 16.38 11.72
C LEU A 111 -11.95 15.17 11.73
N PHE A 112 -10.80 15.24 11.05
CA PHE A 112 -9.82 14.14 10.96
C PHE A 112 -8.84 14.09 12.13
N ARG A 113 -8.93 15.02 13.09
CA ARG A 113 -8.09 14.99 14.29
C ARG A 113 -8.27 13.71 15.10
N VAL A 114 -9.44 13.06 15.00
CA VAL A 114 -9.71 11.73 15.58
C VAL A 114 -8.74 10.65 15.07
N MET A 115 -8.12 10.85 13.90
CA MET A 115 -7.13 9.95 13.30
C MET A 115 -5.69 10.24 13.77
N ALA A 116 -5.46 11.11 14.76
CA ALA A 116 -4.13 11.46 15.24
C ALA A 116 -3.29 10.23 15.64
N VAL A 117 -3.90 9.26 16.34
CA VAL A 117 -3.21 8.01 16.73
C VAL A 117 -2.81 7.21 15.50
N THR A 118 -3.72 7.06 14.53
CA THR A 118 -3.45 6.33 13.29
C THR A 118 -2.33 7.00 12.49
N ILE A 119 -2.38 8.32 12.37
CA ILE A 119 -1.34 9.12 11.69
C ILE A 119 0.01 8.97 12.39
N ALA A 120 0.05 9.03 13.72
CA ALA A 120 1.28 8.83 14.47
C ALA A 120 1.89 7.44 14.22
N GLN A 121 1.06 6.40 14.08
CA GLN A 121 1.52 5.07 13.69
C GLN A 121 2.07 5.04 12.25
N MET A 122 1.44 5.75 11.30
CA MET A 122 1.94 5.85 9.91
C MET A 122 3.33 6.50 9.83
N GLN A 123 3.62 7.38 10.79
CA GLN A 123 4.86 8.16 10.88
C GLN A 123 5.78 7.64 12.00
N ALA A 124 5.53 6.42 12.50
CA ALA A 124 6.32 5.86 13.57
C ALA A 124 7.82 5.85 13.16
N PRO A 125 8.71 6.26 14.07
CA PRO A 125 10.14 6.25 13.78
C PRO A 125 10.60 4.81 13.52
N LEU A 126 11.48 4.67 12.54
CA LEU A 126 12.21 3.44 12.27
C LEU A 126 13.66 3.62 12.76
N PRO A 127 14.37 2.54 13.11
CA PRO A 127 15.80 2.62 13.43
C PRO A 127 16.59 3.27 12.31
N ASP A 128 17.65 4.01 12.65
CA ASP A 128 18.55 4.63 11.67
C ASP A 128 19.74 3.74 11.27
N VAL A 129 20.01 2.69 12.06
CA VAL A 129 21.08 1.73 11.84
C VAL A 129 20.68 0.34 12.36
N GLY A 130 21.28 -0.69 11.75
CA GLY A 130 21.19 -2.07 12.21
C GLY A 130 19.92 -2.81 11.76
N VAL A 131 19.68 -3.96 12.37
CA VAL A 131 18.61 -4.90 11.98
C VAL A 131 17.67 -5.24 13.13
N GLU A 132 17.60 -4.39 14.15
CA GLU A 132 16.73 -4.59 15.30
C GLU A 132 15.25 -4.72 14.85
N GLY A 133 14.59 -5.80 15.28
CA GLY A 133 13.20 -6.09 14.91
C GLY A 133 13.03 -6.76 13.54
N ILE A 134 14.06 -6.83 12.70
CA ILE A 134 13.99 -7.53 11.40
C ILE A 134 14.25 -9.03 11.63
N PRO A 135 13.39 -9.94 11.15
CA PRO A 135 13.67 -11.38 11.18
C PRO A 135 14.99 -11.71 10.48
N GLU A 136 15.80 -12.60 11.06
CA GLU A 136 17.15 -12.91 10.56
C GLU A 136 17.16 -13.30 9.06
N ALA A 137 16.21 -14.13 8.63
CA ALA A 137 16.10 -14.54 7.23
C ALA A 137 15.78 -13.35 6.30
N LEU A 138 15.01 -12.37 6.77
CA LEU A 138 14.70 -11.15 6.02
C LEU A 138 15.89 -10.19 6.00
N ALA A 139 16.60 -10.05 7.11
CA ALA A 139 17.84 -9.26 7.15
C ALA A 139 18.89 -9.84 6.19
N SER A 140 19.08 -11.16 6.19
CA SER A 140 20.01 -11.85 5.29
C SER A 140 19.68 -11.62 3.82
N ILE A 141 18.41 -11.76 3.41
CA ILE A 141 18.04 -11.60 2.00
C ILE A 141 18.11 -10.15 1.52
N CYS A 142 17.83 -9.19 2.41
CA CYS A 142 18.02 -7.77 2.16
C CYS A 142 19.49 -7.33 2.28
N GLN A 143 20.41 -8.26 2.57
CA GLN A 143 21.83 -8.01 2.79
C GLN A 143 22.09 -6.94 3.87
N LEU A 144 21.25 -6.94 4.91
CA LEU A 144 21.35 -6.02 6.04
C LEU A 144 22.11 -6.68 7.19
N ASN A 145 22.87 -5.86 7.90
CA ASN A 145 23.63 -6.25 9.09
C ASN A 145 23.61 -5.11 10.12
N GLN A 146 24.31 -5.29 11.24
CA GLN A 146 24.30 -4.34 12.37
C GLN A 146 24.84 -2.94 12.03
N THR A 147 25.56 -2.78 10.92
CA THR A 147 26.07 -1.47 10.46
C THR A 147 25.30 -0.92 9.26
N SER A 148 24.30 -1.65 8.75
CA SER A 148 23.48 -1.16 7.64
C SER A 148 22.65 0.04 8.08
N THR A 149 22.46 0.99 7.16
CA THR A 149 21.72 2.24 7.37
C THR A 149 20.75 2.47 6.21
N SER A 150 20.14 3.66 6.15
CA SER A 150 19.32 4.13 5.03
C SER A 150 20.03 4.16 3.66
N GLU A 151 21.35 3.96 3.60
CA GLU A 151 22.08 3.81 2.33
C GLU A 151 21.68 2.52 1.59
N SER A 152 21.24 1.49 2.32
CA SER A 152 20.68 0.30 1.68
C SER A 152 19.25 0.58 1.21
N PRO A 153 18.90 0.28 -0.05
CA PRO A 153 17.58 0.55 -0.59
C PRO A 153 16.48 -0.28 0.08
N TYR A 154 16.82 -1.40 0.74
CA TYR A 154 15.86 -2.25 1.45
C TYR A 154 15.61 -1.83 2.90
N PHE A 155 16.45 -0.96 3.45
CA PHE A 155 16.56 -0.74 4.90
C PHE A 155 15.23 -0.38 5.56
N TYR A 156 14.60 0.71 5.13
CA TYR A 156 13.33 1.15 5.73
C TYR A 156 12.16 0.25 5.35
N ALA A 157 12.16 -0.36 4.17
CA ALA A 157 11.11 -1.29 3.76
C ALA A 157 11.12 -2.57 4.61
N ALA A 158 12.30 -3.12 4.89
CA ALA A 158 12.49 -4.29 5.74
C ALA A 158 12.10 -4.01 7.19
N HIS A 159 12.50 -2.86 7.75
CA HIS A 159 12.07 -2.41 9.07
C HIS A 159 10.55 -2.23 9.15
N ALA A 160 9.95 -1.52 8.18
CA ALA A 160 8.53 -1.22 8.16
C ALA A 160 7.65 -2.47 8.04
N VAL A 161 8.00 -3.41 7.16
CA VAL A 161 7.23 -4.67 7.05
C VAL A 161 7.35 -5.50 8.32
N SER A 162 8.54 -5.50 8.96
CA SER A 162 8.80 -6.30 10.16
C SER A 162 7.96 -5.88 11.36
N GLN A 163 7.58 -4.59 11.46
CA GLN A 163 6.74 -4.10 12.56
C GLN A 163 5.36 -4.77 12.62
N ILE A 164 4.82 -5.22 11.50
CA ILE A 164 3.49 -5.83 11.45
C ILE A 164 3.52 -7.36 11.38
N LEU A 165 4.70 -7.96 11.14
CA LEU A 165 4.81 -9.41 10.88
C LEU A 165 4.26 -10.27 12.01
N TYR A 166 4.60 -9.92 13.25
CA TYR A 166 4.29 -10.72 14.43
C TYR A 166 3.08 -10.24 15.22
N LEU A 167 2.36 -9.24 14.71
CA LEU A 167 1.11 -8.79 15.33
C LEU A 167 -0.01 -9.79 14.99
N PRO A 168 -0.90 -10.15 15.92
CA PRO A 168 -2.13 -10.84 15.58
C PRO A 168 -2.91 -10.05 14.52
N ASP A 169 -3.56 -10.72 13.56
CA ASP A 169 -4.30 -10.03 12.50
C ASP A 169 -5.36 -9.07 13.05
N SER A 170 -5.99 -9.41 14.18
CA SER A 170 -6.97 -8.56 14.88
C SER A 170 -6.38 -7.26 15.43
N GLU A 171 -5.06 -7.17 15.57
CA GLU A 171 -4.35 -6.01 16.12
C GLU A 171 -3.68 -5.16 15.05
N VAL A 172 -3.60 -5.65 13.81
CA VAL A 172 -3.01 -4.91 12.68
C VAL A 172 -3.91 -3.74 12.30
N THR A 173 -3.39 -2.52 12.46
CA THR A 173 -4.14 -1.29 12.15
C THR A 173 -3.81 -0.72 10.77
N THR A 174 -4.70 0.13 10.25
CA THR A 174 -4.44 0.95 9.05
C THR A 174 -3.16 1.80 9.19
N GLY A 175 -2.87 2.30 10.39
CA GLY A 175 -1.70 3.15 10.62
C GLY A 175 -0.40 2.39 10.46
N GLN A 176 -0.30 1.23 11.10
CA GLN A 176 0.88 0.37 11.03
C GLN A 176 1.11 -0.16 9.61
N THR A 177 0.04 -0.61 8.93
CA THR A 177 0.16 -1.11 7.55
C THR A 177 0.62 -0.02 6.58
N GLN A 178 0.20 1.24 6.81
CA GLN A 178 0.61 2.34 5.95
C GLN A 178 2.07 2.76 6.13
N LEU A 179 2.73 2.44 7.26
CA LEU A 179 4.15 2.74 7.45
C LEU A 179 5.00 2.20 6.29
N PHE A 180 4.79 0.94 5.89
CA PHE A 180 5.48 0.34 4.75
C PHE A 180 5.21 1.08 3.43
N THR A 181 3.95 1.42 3.15
CA THR A 181 3.59 2.12 1.90
C THR A 181 4.21 3.51 1.80
N HIS A 182 4.42 4.19 2.94
CA HIS A 182 5.12 5.47 2.98
C HIS A 182 6.64 5.33 2.74
N ARG A 183 7.21 4.13 2.88
CA ARG A 183 8.61 3.83 2.54
C ARG A 183 8.80 3.37 1.10
N ILE A 184 7.73 3.33 0.30
CA ILE A 184 7.82 3.08 -1.14
C ILE A 184 8.19 4.38 -1.86
N GLU A 185 9.42 4.81 -1.65
CA GLU A 185 10.00 6.03 -2.20
C GLU A 185 11.46 5.81 -2.62
N GLY A 186 12.01 6.77 -3.37
CA GLY A 186 13.42 6.79 -3.77
C GLY A 186 13.92 5.45 -4.35
N PRO A 187 15.10 4.97 -3.93
CA PRO A 187 15.70 3.74 -4.45
C PRO A 187 14.83 2.49 -4.30
N PHE A 188 14.05 2.36 -3.21
CA PHE A 188 13.19 1.19 -3.03
C PHE A 188 12.05 1.15 -4.06
N LYS A 189 11.47 2.31 -4.37
CA LYS A 189 10.47 2.41 -5.44
C LYS A 189 11.05 2.00 -6.79
N GLU A 190 12.29 2.40 -7.09
CA GLU A 190 12.97 2.03 -8.34
C GLU A 190 13.19 0.52 -8.45
N LEU A 191 13.53 -0.15 -7.34
CA LEU A 191 13.63 -1.60 -7.28
C LEU A 191 12.30 -2.31 -7.56
N LEU A 192 11.19 -1.79 -7.03
CA LEU A 192 9.88 -2.34 -7.39
C LEU A 192 9.56 -2.13 -8.87
N LEU A 193 9.83 -0.94 -9.42
CA LEU A 193 9.60 -0.66 -10.85
C LEU A 193 10.43 -1.58 -11.76
N SER A 194 11.68 -1.88 -11.36
CA SER A 194 12.55 -2.84 -12.04
C SER A 194 12.25 -4.31 -11.73
N ARG A 195 11.24 -4.58 -10.88
CA ARG A 195 10.78 -5.91 -10.48
C ARG A 195 11.89 -6.74 -9.81
N ASP A 196 12.71 -6.06 -9.00
CA ASP A 196 13.73 -6.69 -8.18
C ASP A 196 13.12 -7.79 -7.28
N PRO A 197 13.73 -8.99 -7.20
CA PRO A 197 13.13 -10.10 -6.50
C PRO A 197 12.98 -9.90 -4.99
N VAL A 198 13.89 -9.16 -4.34
CA VAL A 198 13.84 -8.88 -2.90
C VAL A 198 12.80 -7.81 -2.59
N ALA A 199 12.72 -6.76 -3.41
CA ALA A 199 11.68 -5.74 -3.29
C ALA A 199 10.28 -6.33 -3.49
N LEU A 200 10.10 -7.19 -4.50
CA LEU A 200 8.85 -7.92 -4.72
C LEU A 200 8.49 -8.84 -3.55
N LEU A 201 9.48 -9.51 -2.94
CA LEU A 201 9.27 -10.34 -1.76
C LEU A 201 8.78 -9.51 -0.57
N LEU A 202 9.40 -8.35 -0.30
CA LEU A 202 8.98 -7.45 0.78
C LEU A 202 7.54 -6.97 0.59
N LEU A 203 7.18 -6.58 -0.64
CA LEU A 203 5.82 -6.20 -0.99
C LEU A 203 4.83 -7.38 -0.84
N TYR A 204 5.22 -8.58 -1.26
CA TYR A 204 4.42 -9.80 -1.09
C TYR A 204 4.15 -10.09 0.38
N ILE A 205 5.18 -10.02 1.23
CA ILE A 205 5.06 -10.24 2.68
C ILE A 205 4.11 -9.20 3.30
N TRP A 206 4.25 -7.93 2.92
CA TRP A 206 3.35 -6.89 3.37
C TRP A 206 1.90 -7.14 2.92
N TYR A 207 1.67 -7.49 1.65
CA TYR A 207 0.33 -7.82 1.15
C TYR A 207 -0.31 -8.98 1.91
N ARG A 208 0.47 -10.04 2.15
CA ARG A 208 0.04 -11.23 2.90
C ARG A 208 -0.41 -10.91 4.31
N LYS A 209 0.26 -9.96 4.99
CA LYS A 209 -0.10 -9.57 6.35
C LYS A 209 -1.21 -8.53 6.38
N ALA A 210 -1.03 -7.41 5.68
CA ALA A 210 -2.00 -6.32 5.66
C ALA A 210 -3.33 -6.73 5.03
N GLY A 211 -3.31 -7.55 3.97
CA GLY A 211 -4.52 -8.03 3.28
C GLY A 211 -5.41 -8.92 4.16
N ARG A 212 -4.90 -9.57 5.20
CA ARG A 212 -5.73 -10.35 6.14
C ARG A 212 -6.55 -9.49 7.10
N SER A 213 -6.16 -8.22 7.25
CA SER A 213 -6.71 -7.31 8.27
C SER A 213 -7.40 -6.10 7.65
N ILE A 214 -7.03 -5.74 6.42
CA ILE A 214 -7.47 -4.51 5.76
C ILE A 214 -8.10 -4.85 4.40
N TRP A 215 -9.43 -4.77 4.31
CA TRP A 215 -10.20 -5.22 3.15
C TRP A 215 -9.77 -4.59 1.81
N TRP A 216 -9.44 -3.30 1.81
CA TRP A 216 -9.04 -2.62 0.57
C TRP A 216 -7.65 -3.05 0.11
N VAL A 217 -6.79 -3.51 1.02
CA VAL A 217 -5.50 -4.13 0.67
C VAL A 217 -5.72 -5.53 0.12
N GLU A 218 -6.64 -6.28 0.74
CA GLU A 218 -6.97 -7.65 0.33
C GLU A 218 -7.37 -7.74 -1.14
N LEU A 219 -8.23 -6.82 -1.61
CA LEU A 219 -8.71 -6.81 -3.00
C LEU A 219 -7.58 -6.80 -4.03
N ARG A 220 -6.50 -6.03 -3.77
CA ARG A 220 -5.30 -6.01 -4.62
C ARG A 220 -4.41 -7.22 -4.36
N ALA A 221 -4.20 -7.57 -3.10
CA ALA A 221 -3.37 -8.71 -2.70
C ALA A 221 -3.84 -10.04 -3.34
N ARG A 222 -5.16 -10.25 -3.47
CA ARG A 222 -5.75 -11.44 -4.12
C ARG A 222 -5.28 -11.65 -5.56
N VAL A 223 -4.90 -10.58 -6.26
CA VAL A 223 -4.43 -10.62 -7.65
C VAL A 223 -2.92 -10.48 -7.72
N GLU A 224 -2.34 -9.53 -6.99
CA GLU A 224 -0.91 -9.23 -7.08
C GLU A 224 -0.01 -10.23 -6.34
N CYS A 225 -0.44 -10.83 -5.22
CA CYS A 225 0.34 -11.88 -4.56
C CYS A 225 0.63 -13.07 -5.48
N PRO A 226 -0.38 -13.72 -6.11
CA PRO A 226 -0.10 -14.80 -7.05
C PRO A 226 0.67 -14.33 -8.29
N ALA A 227 0.48 -13.08 -8.75
CA ALA A 227 1.25 -12.51 -9.85
C ALA A 227 2.74 -12.37 -9.50
N ILE A 228 3.06 -11.87 -8.30
CA ILE A 228 4.43 -11.81 -7.76
C ILE A 228 5.03 -13.22 -7.69
N CYS A 229 4.31 -14.19 -7.12
CA CYS A 229 4.79 -15.58 -7.04
C CYS A 229 5.05 -16.21 -8.42
N LEU A 230 4.20 -15.94 -9.41
CA LEU A 230 4.38 -16.41 -10.78
C LEU A 230 5.58 -15.73 -11.45
N TYR A 231 5.72 -14.41 -11.29
CA TYR A 231 6.85 -13.65 -11.82
C TYR A 231 8.18 -14.14 -11.27
N LEU A 232 8.30 -14.26 -9.94
CA LEU A 232 9.52 -14.74 -9.28
C LEU A 232 9.87 -16.17 -9.69
N ARG A 233 8.88 -17.05 -9.85
CA ARG A 233 9.12 -18.43 -10.35
C ARG A 233 9.58 -18.46 -11.81
N ARG A 234 9.08 -17.54 -12.64
CA ARG A 234 9.39 -17.50 -14.07
C ARG A 234 10.73 -16.85 -14.38
N PHE A 235 11.05 -15.75 -13.70
CA PHE A 235 12.20 -14.91 -14.04
C PHE A 235 13.33 -14.94 -13.01
N HIS A 236 13.06 -15.42 -11.79
CA HIS A 236 14.02 -15.49 -10.69
C HIS A 236 14.05 -16.89 -10.05
N ALA A 237 13.95 -17.95 -10.86
CA ALA A 237 13.94 -19.33 -10.38
C ALA A 237 15.21 -19.72 -9.60
N GLY A 238 16.34 -19.06 -9.89
CA GLY A 238 17.62 -19.28 -9.21
C GLY A 238 17.73 -18.66 -7.81
N GLU A 239 16.80 -17.78 -7.42
CA GLU A 239 16.82 -17.09 -6.12
C GLU A 239 16.25 -17.99 -5.00
N VAL A 240 17.01 -19.03 -4.62
CA VAL A 240 16.55 -20.07 -3.69
C VAL A 240 16.06 -19.49 -2.35
N ALA A 241 16.76 -18.48 -1.81
CA ALA A 241 16.36 -17.83 -0.56
C ALA A 241 15.04 -17.08 -0.68
N VAL A 242 14.78 -16.43 -1.83
CA VAL A 242 13.51 -15.73 -2.08
C VAL A 242 12.36 -16.74 -2.12
N HIS A 243 12.53 -17.85 -2.84
CA HIS A 243 11.52 -18.90 -2.93
C HIS A 243 11.25 -19.59 -1.59
N ALA A 244 12.29 -19.79 -0.77
CA ALA A 244 12.12 -20.33 0.57
C ALA A 244 11.23 -19.43 1.44
N LEU A 245 11.44 -18.10 1.37
CA LEU A 245 10.62 -17.14 2.12
C LEU A 245 9.20 -17.01 1.58
N LEU A 246 8.97 -17.10 0.27
CA LEU A 246 7.63 -17.11 -0.31
C LEU A 246 6.77 -18.27 0.19
N GLN A 247 7.40 -19.43 0.41
CA GLN A 247 6.77 -20.66 0.90
C GLN A 247 6.68 -20.72 2.42
N SER A 248 7.42 -19.85 3.12
CA SER A 248 7.50 -19.86 4.58
C SER A 248 6.26 -19.25 5.25
N ASP A 249 5.95 -19.77 6.44
CA ASP A 249 4.86 -19.30 7.31
C ASP A 249 5.18 -18.01 8.06
N ILE A 250 6.17 -17.21 7.63
CA ILE A 250 6.56 -15.96 8.29
C ILE A 250 5.39 -14.96 8.41
N THR A 251 4.31 -15.18 7.64
CA THR A 251 3.07 -14.37 7.64
C THR A 251 1.87 -15.06 8.31
N ILE A 252 2.03 -16.27 8.87
CA ILE A 252 0.92 -17.09 9.38
C ILE A 252 0.81 -17.11 10.91
N ARG A 253 1.87 -16.75 11.64
CA ARG A 253 1.82 -16.66 13.10
C ARG A 253 1.27 -15.32 13.59
#